data_AF-A0A4V3H292-F1
#
_entry.id   AF-A0A4V3H292-F1
#
_cell.length_a   1.000
_cell.length_b   1.000
_cell.length_c   1.000
_cell.angle_alpha   90.00
_cell.angle_beta   90.00
_cell.angle_gamma   90.00
#
_symmetry.space_group_name_H-M   'P 1'
#
loop_
_entity.id
_entity.type
_entity.pdbx_description
1 polymer ?
#
loop_
_entity_poly.entity_id
_entity_poly.type
_entity_poly.pdbx_seq_one_letter_code
_entity_poly.pdbx_strand_id
1 'polypeptide(L)'
;MKIENKLEKIFEFLNSNREHNHQLQERFYSSVLKPFNSVPEKVISLLYHIANTQSQPKIDNLARFFIGLHENIECLNSFQSFVEFVKPKNETEYNFRTLYLGMEKQSGWGKKTSALFVKTIFHLHNTEYSKDLKIWNDVPKTFEKNDEFFLPVDAVIISIFKKLNSEIKWDFEKVNTTLKKIYKEKEIEVWDDLWFWGFITQNGTGENRKFEWNVNKYWALKETDKNKIQIKIIENKAEIFLKLMN
;
A
#
# COMPACT_ATOMS: atom_id res chain seq x y z
N MET A 1 0.36 -8.06 28.03
CA MET A 1 -0.76 -8.38 27.12
C MET A 1 -0.18 -9.09 25.91
N LYS A 2 -0.76 -10.22 25.48
CA LYS A 2 -0.31 -10.93 24.27
C LYS A 2 -0.40 -10.00 23.05
N ILE A 3 0.53 -10.13 22.11
CA ILE A 3 0.61 -9.25 20.92
C ILE A 3 -0.67 -9.33 20.10
N GLU A 4 -1.31 -10.50 20.06
CA GLU A 4 -2.57 -10.77 19.38
C GLU A 4 -3.69 -9.82 19.87
N ASN A 5 -3.85 -9.64 21.18
CA ASN A 5 -4.86 -8.73 21.74
C ASN A 5 -4.56 -7.25 21.43
N LYS A 6 -3.27 -6.88 21.25
CA LYS A 6 -2.92 -5.53 20.79
C LYS A 6 -3.29 -5.36 19.32
N LEU A 7 -2.98 -6.36 18.49
CA LEU A 7 -3.29 -6.35 17.07
C LEU A 7 -4.79 -6.28 16.82
N GLU A 8 -5.60 -7.01 17.59
CA GLU A 8 -7.07 -6.96 17.50
C GLU A 8 -7.62 -5.54 17.75
N LYS A 9 -7.22 -4.89 18.84
CA LYS A 9 -7.65 -3.51 19.15
C LYS A 9 -7.22 -2.50 18.09
N ILE A 10 -6.02 -2.69 17.52
CA ILE A 10 -5.52 -1.85 16.43
C ILE A 10 -6.36 -2.10 15.19
N PHE A 11 -6.62 -3.35 14.83
CA PHE A 11 -7.46 -3.69 13.69
C PHE A 11 -8.86 -3.10 13.80
N GLU A 12 -9.51 -3.20 14.96
CA GLU A 12 -10.81 -2.56 15.22
C GLU A 12 -10.75 -1.04 15.01
N PHE A 13 -9.68 -0.40 15.49
CA PHE A 13 -9.46 1.02 15.27
C PHE A 13 -9.29 1.34 13.78
N LEU A 14 -8.45 0.61 13.05
CA LEU A 14 -8.25 0.84 11.61
C LEU A 14 -9.56 0.67 10.85
N ASN A 15 -10.26 -0.44 11.10
CA ASN A 15 -11.53 -0.76 10.45
C ASN A 15 -12.63 0.28 10.74
N SER A 16 -12.64 0.88 11.93
CA SER A 16 -13.63 1.90 12.31
C SER A 16 -13.29 3.32 11.82
N ASN A 17 -12.13 3.53 11.20
CA ASN A 17 -11.66 4.84 10.73
C ASN A 17 -11.08 4.79 9.29
N ARG A 18 -11.54 3.82 8.50
CA ARG A 18 -11.10 3.54 7.11
C ARG A 18 -11.27 4.73 6.18
N GLU A 19 -12.36 5.48 6.36
CA GLU A 19 -12.80 6.59 5.53
C GLU A 19 -11.73 7.66 5.35
N HIS A 20 -10.89 7.89 6.37
CA HIS A 20 -9.86 8.92 6.33
C HIS A 20 -8.74 8.57 5.34
N ASN A 21 -8.22 7.34 5.40
CA ASN A 21 -7.20 6.90 4.44
C ASN A 21 -7.84 6.62 3.07
N HIS A 22 -9.07 6.12 3.04
CA HIS A 22 -9.80 5.89 1.80
C HIS A 22 -9.93 7.17 0.96
N GLN A 23 -10.39 8.28 1.55
CA GLN A 23 -10.53 9.56 0.85
C GLN A 23 -9.18 10.12 0.37
N LEU A 24 -8.13 9.97 1.18
CA LEU A 24 -6.76 10.34 0.81
C LEU A 24 -6.32 9.57 -0.44
N GLN A 25 -6.49 8.25 -0.42
CA GLN A 25 -6.08 7.38 -1.51
C GLN A 25 -6.90 7.60 -2.78
N GLU A 26 -8.20 7.83 -2.67
CA GLU A 26 -9.06 8.13 -3.82
C GLU A 26 -8.65 9.43 -4.53
N ARG A 27 -8.29 10.47 -3.76
CA ARG A 27 -7.75 11.73 -4.30
C ARG A 27 -6.39 11.52 -4.95
N PHE A 28 -5.52 10.72 -4.33
CA PHE A 28 -4.23 10.36 -4.89
C PHE A 28 -4.41 9.64 -6.23
N TYR A 29 -5.19 8.55 -6.28
CA TYR A 29 -5.48 7.79 -7.49
C TYR A 29 -6.12 8.66 -8.57
N SER A 30 -7.07 9.52 -8.21
CA SER A 30 -7.66 10.49 -9.14
C SER A 30 -6.61 11.40 -9.77
N SER A 31 -5.67 11.93 -8.97
CA SER A 31 -4.61 12.82 -9.47
C SER A 31 -3.62 12.12 -10.40
N VAL A 32 -3.42 10.81 -10.21
CA VAL A 32 -2.50 9.97 -10.99
C VAL A 32 -3.13 9.50 -12.30
N LEU A 33 -4.43 9.17 -12.28
CA LEU A 33 -5.09 8.47 -13.39
C LEU A 33 -5.94 9.37 -14.29
N LYS A 34 -6.69 10.32 -13.72
CA LYS A 34 -7.62 11.16 -14.49
C LYS A 34 -6.98 12.07 -15.55
N PRO A 35 -5.70 12.49 -15.44
CA PRO A 35 -5.07 13.25 -16.52
C PRO A 35 -4.86 12.47 -17.83
N PHE A 36 -4.99 11.14 -17.80
CA PHE A 36 -4.68 10.27 -18.94
C PHE A 36 -5.94 9.61 -19.50
N ASN A 37 -5.98 9.43 -20.82
CA ASN A 37 -7.16 8.90 -21.50
C ASN A 37 -7.05 7.40 -21.76
N SER A 38 -5.88 6.92 -22.18
CA SER A 38 -5.68 5.52 -22.52
C SER A 38 -5.33 4.66 -21.30
N VAL A 39 -5.65 3.37 -21.37
CA VAL A 39 -5.28 2.40 -20.32
C VAL A 39 -3.75 2.30 -20.16
N PRO A 40 -2.94 2.17 -21.24
CA PRO A 40 -1.48 2.17 -21.12
C PRO A 40 -0.90 3.38 -20.40
N GLU A 41 -1.34 4.59 -20.73
CA GLU A 41 -0.87 5.82 -20.08
C GLU A 41 -1.20 5.85 -18.58
N LYS A 42 -2.41 5.41 -18.21
CA LYS A 42 -2.83 5.30 -16.81
C LYS A 42 -1.96 4.33 -16.02
N VAL A 43 -1.68 3.15 -16.58
CA VAL A 43 -0.82 2.14 -15.94
C VAL A 43 0.62 2.67 -15.81
N ILE A 44 1.16 3.28 -16.86
CA ILE A 44 2.51 3.87 -16.85
C ILE A 44 2.60 4.97 -15.79
N SER A 45 1.65 5.91 -15.77
CA SER A 45 1.57 6.97 -14.76
C SER A 45 1.60 6.38 -13.35
N LEU A 46 0.76 5.37 -13.10
CA LEU A 46 0.70 4.69 -11.81
C LEU A 46 2.04 4.05 -11.41
N LEU A 47 2.68 3.32 -12.34
CA LEU A 47 3.98 2.68 -12.11
C LEU A 47 5.07 3.71 -11.77
N TYR A 48 5.14 4.83 -12.51
CA TYR A 48 6.08 5.92 -12.22
C TYR A 48 5.83 6.54 -10.85
N HIS A 49 4.57 6.85 -10.52
CA HIS A 49 4.22 7.40 -9.23
C HIS A 49 4.63 6.48 -8.08
N ILE A 50 4.43 5.17 -8.23
CA ILE A 50 4.83 4.17 -7.21
C ILE A 50 6.35 4.04 -7.12
N ALA A 51 7.06 3.95 -8.25
CA ALA A 51 8.52 3.88 -8.27
C ALA A 51 9.14 5.12 -7.58
N ASN A 52 8.56 6.30 -7.79
CA ASN A 52 9.00 7.55 -7.16
C ASN A 52 8.68 7.66 -5.66
N THR A 53 7.94 6.71 -5.06
CA THR A 53 7.81 6.61 -3.60
C THR A 53 9.01 5.96 -2.92
N GLN A 54 9.93 5.39 -3.69
CA GLN A 54 11.16 4.81 -3.16
C GLN A 54 12.05 5.93 -2.60
N SER A 55 12.60 5.73 -1.40
CA SER A 55 13.50 6.71 -0.77
C SER A 55 14.81 6.90 -1.54
N GLN A 56 15.27 5.84 -2.23
CA GLN A 56 16.48 5.83 -3.06
C GLN A 56 16.23 4.92 -4.28
N PRO A 57 15.54 5.43 -5.31
CA PRO A 57 15.21 4.63 -6.48
C PRO A 57 16.48 4.21 -7.22
N LYS A 58 16.57 2.93 -7.58
CA LYS A 58 17.67 2.40 -8.41
C LYS A 58 17.37 2.73 -9.87
N ILE A 59 17.62 3.98 -10.27
CA ILE A 59 17.18 4.55 -11.56
C ILE A 59 17.62 3.68 -12.74
N ASP A 60 18.87 3.21 -12.78
CA ASP A 60 19.35 2.35 -13.88
C ASP A 60 18.58 1.04 -14.01
N ASN A 61 18.16 0.46 -12.88
CA ASN A 61 17.37 -0.76 -12.86
C ASN A 61 15.91 -0.50 -13.26
N LEU A 62 15.33 0.58 -12.75
CA LEU A 62 13.98 1.01 -13.13
C LEU A 62 13.91 1.35 -14.63
N ALA A 63 14.93 2.00 -15.18
CA ALA A 63 15.00 2.35 -16.59
C ALA A 63 14.89 1.11 -17.49
N ARG A 64 15.59 0.02 -17.15
CA ARG A 64 15.49 -1.25 -17.91
C ARG A 64 14.07 -1.80 -17.91
N PHE A 65 13.37 -1.75 -16.77
CA PHE A 65 11.97 -2.17 -16.69
C PHE A 65 11.07 -1.30 -17.57
N PHE A 66 11.19 0.04 -17.47
CA PHE A 66 10.35 0.94 -18.26
C PHE A 66 10.64 0.88 -19.76
N ILE A 67 11.90 0.70 -20.17
CA ILE A 67 12.25 0.47 -21.58
C ILE A 67 11.54 -0.78 -22.09
N GLY A 68 11.70 -1.92 -21.40
CA GLY A 68 11.03 -3.17 -21.78
C GLY A 68 9.51 -3.06 -21.79
N LEU A 69 8.93 -2.27 -20.88
CA LEU A 69 7.49 -1.99 -20.85
C LEU A 69 7.02 -1.20 -22.08
N HIS A 70 7.76 -0.15 -22.46
CA HIS A 70 7.43 0.66 -23.63
C HIS A 70 7.64 -0.10 -24.95
N GLU A 71 8.60 -1.02 -25.01
CA GLU A 71 8.78 -1.95 -26.14
C GLU A 71 7.62 -2.96 -26.27
N ASN A 72 6.90 -3.23 -25.17
CA ASN A 72 5.81 -4.20 -25.10
C ASN A 72 4.49 -3.54 -24.66
N ILE A 73 4.22 -2.31 -25.11
CA ILE A 73 3.13 -1.45 -24.59
C ILE A 73 1.75 -2.13 -24.56
N GLU A 74 1.48 -3.04 -25.50
CA GLU A 74 0.22 -3.78 -25.60
C GLU A 74 -0.03 -4.68 -24.37
N CYS A 75 1.01 -5.05 -23.62
CA CYS A 75 0.86 -5.80 -22.37
C CYS A 75 0.10 -4.99 -21.32
N LEU A 76 -0.02 -3.67 -21.46
CA LEU A 76 -0.73 -2.80 -20.53
C LEU A 76 -2.24 -2.77 -20.75
N ASN A 77 -2.77 -3.37 -21.82
CA ASN A 77 -4.19 -3.26 -22.14
C ASN A 77 -5.11 -4.09 -21.25
N SER A 78 -4.57 -5.09 -20.54
CA SER A 78 -5.34 -5.96 -19.64
C SER A 78 -4.50 -6.39 -18.45
N PHE A 79 -5.17 -6.76 -17.36
CA PHE A 79 -4.51 -7.31 -16.18
C PHE A 79 -3.80 -8.61 -16.51
N GLN A 80 -4.45 -9.50 -17.24
CA GLN A 80 -3.88 -10.79 -17.63
C GLN A 80 -2.62 -10.60 -18.48
N SER A 81 -2.65 -9.71 -19.48
CA SER A 81 -1.48 -9.42 -20.32
C SER A 81 -0.34 -8.79 -19.53
N PHE A 82 -0.65 -7.92 -18.56
CA PHE A 82 0.39 -7.31 -17.72
C PHE A 82 1.03 -8.33 -16.80
N VAL A 83 0.21 -9.18 -16.15
CA VAL A 83 0.71 -10.28 -15.33
C VAL A 83 1.55 -11.25 -16.17
N GLU A 84 1.11 -11.59 -17.38
CA GLU A 84 1.90 -12.44 -18.30
C GLU A 84 3.28 -11.83 -18.60
N PHE A 85 3.33 -10.52 -18.80
CA PHE A 85 4.58 -9.81 -19.07
C PHE A 85 5.55 -9.86 -17.88
N VAL A 86 5.07 -9.75 -16.64
CA VAL A 86 5.94 -9.66 -15.45
C VAL A 86 6.16 -10.97 -14.73
N LYS A 87 5.27 -11.96 -14.89
CA LYS A 87 5.27 -13.16 -14.04
C LYS A 87 6.48 -14.05 -14.28
N PRO A 88 6.93 -14.80 -13.26
CA PRO A 88 7.89 -15.89 -13.45
C PRO A 88 7.33 -16.96 -14.40
N LYS A 89 8.19 -17.56 -15.23
CA LYS A 89 7.79 -18.59 -16.22
C LYS A 89 7.11 -19.82 -15.62
N ASN A 90 7.33 -20.09 -14.33
CA ASN A 90 6.76 -21.22 -13.61
C ASN A 90 5.39 -20.94 -12.99
N GLU A 91 4.88 -19.70 -13.06
CA GLU A 91 3.56 -19.33 -12.56
C GLU A 91 2.53 -19.39 -13.69
N THR A 92 1.40 -20.07 -13.46
CA THR A 92 0.33 -20.25 -14.44
C THR A 92 -0.93 -19.44 -14.14
N GLU A 93 -1.05 -18.94 -12.91
CA GLU A 93 -2.20 -18.17 -12.44
C GLU A 93 -2.09 -16.68 -12.82
N TYR A 94 -3.23 -15.98 -12.84
CA TYR A 94 -3.31 -14.54 -13.08
C TYR A 94 -4.07 -13.89 -11.94
N ASN A 95 -3.38 -13.72 -10.81
CA ASN A 95 -3.96 -13.21 -9.57
C ASN A 95 -3.02 -12.23 -8.86
N PHE A 96 -3.44 -11.69 -7.71
CA PHE A 96 -2.66 -10.65 -7.00
C PHE A 96 -1.32 -11.19 -6.47
N ARG A 97 -1.26 -12.46 -6.05
CA ARG A 97 -0.02 -13.15 -5.67
C ARG A 97 0.95 -13.21 -6.85
N THR A 98 0.48 -13.62 -8.02
CA THR A 98 1.34 -13.74 -9.20
C THR A 98 1.80 -12.37 -9.68
N LEU A 99 0.94 -11.35 -9.61
CA LEU A 99 1.32 -9.97 -9.87
C LEU A 99 2.43 -9.51 -8.90
N TYR A 100 2.28 -9.77 -7.60
CA TYR A 100 3.29 -9.45 -6.59
C TYR A 100 4.64 -10.09 -6.92
N LEU A 101 4.65 -11.41 -7.17
CA LEU A 101 5.86 -12.17 -7.47
C LEU A 101 6.52 -11.69 -8.76
N GLY A 102 5.72 -11.45 -9.80
CA GLY A 102 6.21 -10.93 -11.07
C GLY A 102 6.89 -9.58 -10.91
N MET A 103 6.22 -8.65 -10.22
CA MET A 103 6.78 -7.32 -9.95
C MET A 103 8.03 -7.39 -9.08
N GLU A 104 8.05 -8.19 -8.00
CA GLU A 104 9.25 -8.36 -7.13
C GLU A 104 10.48 -8.88 -7.89
N LYS A 105 10.28 -9.62 -8.99
CA LYS A 105 11.38 -10.11 -9.83
C LYS A 105 11.87 -9.07 -10.84
N GLN A 106 11.13 -7.99 -11.07
CA GLN A 106 11.56 -6.93 -11.98
C GLN A 106 12.69 -6.11 -11.37
N SER A 107 13.66 -5.74 -12.20
CA SER A 107 14.77 -4.92 -11.76
C SER A 107 14.26 -3.55 -11.28
N GLY A 108 14.68 -3.12 -10.08
CA GLY A 108 14.25 -1.86 -9.48
C GLY A 108 12.96 -1.95 -8.64
N TRP A 109 12.29 -3.10 -8.65
CA TRP A 109 11.07 -3.35 -7.86
C TRP A 109 11.37 -4.26 -6.67
N GLY A 110 11.34 -3.69 -5.46
CA GLY A 110 11.49 -4.46 -4.22
C GLY A 110 10.15 -4.84 -3.60
N LYS A 111 10.19 -5.74 -2.61
CA LYS A 111 9.02 -6.28 -1.87
C LYS A 111 7.95 -5.23 -1.52
N LYS A 112 8.36 -4.13 -0.85
CA LYS A 112 7.44 -3.02 -0.51
C LYS A 112 6.78 -2.43 -1.75
N THR A 113 7.57 -2.07 -2.76
CA THR A 113 7.07 -1.37 -3.96
C THR A 113 6.15 -2.28 -4.78
N SER A 114 6.48 -3.57 -4.88
CA SER A 114 5.63 -4.56 -5.54
C SER A 114 4.31 -4.76 -4.79
N ALA A 115 4.36 -4.89 -3.45
CA ALA A 115 3.16 -4.95 -2.62
C ALA A 115 2.30 -3.68 -2.76
N LEU A 116 2.94 -2.50 -2.80
CA LEU A 116 2.24 -1.22 -2.99
C LEU A 116 1.52 -1.17 -4.35
N PHE A 117 2.16 -1.64 -5.42
CA PHE A 117 1.50 -1.72 -6.73
C PHE A 117 0.30 -2.65 -6.72
N VAL A 118 0.46 -3.86 -6.19
CA VAL A 118 -0.63 -4.84 -6.07
C VAL A 118 -1.78 -4.28 -5.24
N LYS A 119 -1.48 -3.62 -4.12
CA LYS A 119 -2.48 -2.93 -3.30
C LYS A 119 -3.23 -1.87 -4.08
N THR A 120 -2.52 -1.04 -4.84
CA THR A 120 -3.18 -0.02 -5.66
C THR A 120 -4.06 -0.66 -6.72
N ILE A 121 -3.62 -1.71 -7.43
CA ILE A 121 -4.49 -2.42 -8.40
C ILE A 121 -5.73 -2.98 -7.69
N PHE A 122 -5.59 -3.59 -6.51
CA PHE A 122 -6.73 -4.05 -5.73
C PHE A 122 -7.70 -2.91 -5.40
N HIS A 123 -7.22 -1.75 -4.96
CA HIS A 123 -8.07 -0.61 -4.61
C HIS A 123 -8.83 -0.07 -5.81
N LEU A 124 -8.14 0.11 -6.94
CA LEU A 124 -8.75 0.62 -8.17
C LEU A 124 -9.86 -0.31 -8.70
N HIS A 125 -9.80 -1.60 -8.38
CA HIS A 125 -10.69 -2.61 -8.95
C HIS A 125 -11.68 -3.24 -7.97
N ASN A 126 -11.52 -3.01 -6.67
CA ASN A 126 -12.50 -3.42 -5.68
C ASN A 126 -13.80 -2.58 -5.82
N THR A 127 -14.78 -2.85 -4.96
CA THR A 127 -16.07 -2.15 -4.98
C THR A 127 -16.16 -0.96 -4.03
N GLU A 128 -15.05 -0.61 -3.37
CA GLU A 128 -14.99 0.43 -2.34
C GLU A 128 -14.58 1.79 -2.92
N TYR A 129 -13.76 1.82 -3.96
CA TYR A 129 -13.33 3.05 -4.65
C TYR A 129 -14.22 3.39 -5.87
N SER A 130 -14.12 4.63 -6.35
CA SER A 130 -14.86 5.09 -7.53
C SER A 130 -14.62 4.21 -8.77
N LYS A 131 -15.72 3.87 -9.47
CA LYS A 131 -15.69 3.06 -10.70
C LYS A 131 -14.89 3.72 -11.83
N ASP A 132 -14.78 5.05 -11.83
CA ASP A 132 -14.06 5.81 -12.84
C ASP A 132 -12.53 5.66 -12.72
N LEU A 133 -12.05 5.05 -11.63
CA LEU A 133 -10.64 4.78 -11.39
C LEU A 133 -10.19 3.41 -11.92
N LYS A 134 -11.11 2.56 -12.37
CA LYS A 134 -10.79 1.26 -12.96
C LYS A 134 -9.96 1.43 -14.23
N ILE A 135 -8.84 0.72 -14.32
CA ILE A 135 -7.94 0.75 -15.49
C ILE A 135 -8.08 -0.50 -16.38
N TRP A 136 -8.41 -1.65 -15.80
CA TRP A 136 -8.63 -2.93 -16.50
C TRP A 136 -10.02 -3.55 -16.24
N ASN A 137 -10.51 -4.34 -17.20
CA ASN A 137 -11.82 -5.01 -17.10
C ASN A 137 -11.74 -6.43 -16.55
N ASP A 138 -10.55 -7.04 -16.57
CA ASP A 138 -10.27 -8.45 -16.31
C ASP A 138 -9.56 -8.70 -14.97
N VAL A 139 -9.50 -7.70 -14.08
CA VAL A 139 -8.92 -7.87 -12.73
C VAL A 139 -9.80 -8.82 -11.89
N PRO A 140 -9.21 -9.79 -11.17
CA PRO A 140 -9.95 -10.64 -10.25
C PRO A 140 -10.79 -9.84 -9.24
N LYS A 141 -12.07 -10.17 -9.13
CA LYS A 141 -13.02 -9.48 -8.24
C LYS A 141 -12.86 -9.85 -6.77
N THR A 142 -12.31 -11.04 -6.52
CA THR A 142 -12.10 -11.64 -5.21
C THR A 142 -10.81 -12.44 -5.22
N PHE A 143 -10.23 -12.64 -4.04
CA PHE A 143 -9.08 -13.52 -3.87
C PHE A 143 -9.48 -14.98 -4.14
N GLU A 144 -8.69 -15.66 -4.96
CA GLU A 144 -8.84 -17.09 -5.27
C GLU A 144 -8.19 -17.97 -4.18
N LYS A 145 -8.39 -19.30 -4.25
CA LYS A 145 -7.95 -20.26 -3.21
C LYS A 145 -6.43 -20.26 -2.94
N ASN A 146 -5.62 -19.77 -3.87
CA ASN A 146 -4.16 -19.66 -3.76
C ASN A 146 -3.66 -18.21 -3.88
N ASP A 147 -4.58 -17.25 -3.87
CA ASP A 147 -4.22 -15.85 -3.96
C ASP A 147 -3.76 -15.33 -2.60
N GLU A 148 -2.88 -14.35 -2.62
CA GLU A 148 -2.27 -13.79 -1.41
C GLU A 148 -2.13 -12.29 -1.57
N PHE A 149 -2.50 -11.58 -0.51
CA PHE A 149 -2.26 -10.15 -0.40
C PHE A 149 -1.10 -9.88 0.55
N PHE A 150 -0.23 -8.94 0.18
CA PHE A 150 0.91 -8.53 1.01
C PHE A 150 0.76 -7.06 1.39
N LEU A 151 0.86 -6.77 2.69
CA LEU A 151 0.91 -5.41 3.20
C LEU A 151 2.20 -4.73 2.72
N PRO A 152 2.15 -3.51 2.16
CA PRO A 152 3.33 -2.74 1.81
C PRO A 152 4.05 -2.23 3.08
N VAL A 153 4.96 -3.03 3.64
CA VAL A 153 5.65 -2.70 4.89
C VAL A 153 6.83 -1.77 4.65
N ASP A 154 6.79 -0.58 5.26
CA ASP A 154 7.90 0.37 5.25
C ASP A 154 8.37 0.74 6.67
N ALA A 155 9.27 1.72 6.79
CA ALA A 155 9.82 2.14 8.06
C ALA A 155 8.77 2.65 9.07
N VAL A 156 7.64 3.21 8.60
CA VAL A 156 6.54 3.64 9.48
C VAL A 156 5.90 2.43 10.12
N ILE A 157 5.51 1.43 9.32
CA ILE A 157 4.89 0.20 9.81
C ILE A 157 5.87 -0.59 10.68
N ILE A 158 7.14 -0.73 10.26
CA ILE A 158 8.18 -1.42 11.05
C ILE A 158 8.32 -0.78 12.42
N SER A 159 8.31 0.55 12.52
CA SER A 159 8.42 1.23 13.82
C SER A 159 7.21 1.00 14.72
N ILE A 160 5.99 0.88 14.16
CA ILE A 160 4.79 0.50 14.92
C ILE A 160 4.98 -0.90 15.49
N PHE A 161 5.37 -1.88 14.67
CA PHE A 161 5.56 -3.25 15.14
C PHE A 161 6.67 -3.36 16.18
N LYS A 162 7.77 -2.60 16.03
CA LYS A 162 8.81 -2.48 17.07
C LYS A 162 8.28 -1.91 18.39
N LYS A 163 7.36 -0.94 18.33
CA LYS A 163 6.69 -0.38 19.51
C LYS A 163 5.77 -1.40 20.20
N LEU A 164 5.13 -2.28 19.42
CA LEU A 164 4.29 -3.37 19.95
C LEU A 164 5.11 -4.49 20.61
N ASN A 165 6.24 -4.85 20.01
CA ASN A 165 7.20 -5.80 20.57
C ASN A 165 8.61 -5.50 20.06
N SER A 166 9.47 -4.98 20.94
CA SER A 166 10.84 -4.59 20.62
C SER A 166 11.83 -5.75 20.58
N GLU A 167 11.46 -6.93 21.08
CA GLU A 167 12.32 -8.12 21.10
C GLU A 167 12.42 -8.77 19.71
N ILE A 168 11.42 -8.53 18.87
CA ILE A 168 11.38 -9.06 17.50
C ILE A 168 12.09 -8.07 16.57
N LYS A 169 13.08 -8.56 15.83
CA LYS A 169 13.67 -7.82 14.71
C LYS A 169 12.71 -7.82 13.53
N TRP A 170 11.75 -6.89 13.53
CA TRP A 170 10.74 -6.75 12.48
C TRP A 170 11.31 -6.37 11.12
N ASP A 171 10.78 -7.02 10.09
CA ASP A 171 11.03 -6.81 8.67
C ASP A 171 9.72 -7.04 7.88
N PHE A 172 9.77 -6.89 6.56
CA PHE A 172 8.61 -7.07 5.68
C PHE A 172 7.96 -8.45 5.86
N GLU A 173 8.78 -9.49 5.93
CA GLU A 173 8.36 -10.89 6.04
C GLU A 173 7.67 -11.15 7.38
N LYS A 174 8.31 -10.78 8.49
CA LYS A 174 7.77 -11.06 9.83
C LYS A 174 6.47 -10.32 10.09
N VAL A 175 6.33 -9.09 9.61
CA VAL A 175 5.07 -8.35 9.71
C VAL A 175 3.97 -9.08 8.94
N ASN A 176 4.20 -9.38 7.65
CA ASN A 176 3.22 -10.09 6.83
C ASN A 176 2.88 -11.48 7.37
N THR A 177 3.88 -12.28 7.76
CA THR A 177 3.66 -13.61 8.35
C THR A 177 2.91 -13.54 9.67
N THR A 178 3.16 -12.53 10.51
CA THR A 178 2.43 -12.34 11.76
C THR A 178 0.97 -12.02 11.50
N LEU A 179 0.70 -11.08 10.58
CA LEU A 179 -0.67 -10.69 10.24
C LEU A 179 -1.43 -11.84 9.57
N LYS A 180 -0.83 -12.55 8.60
CA LYS A 180 -1.45 -13.67 7.88
C LYS A 180 -1.81 -14.88 8.75
N LYS A 181 -1.27 -14.99 9.97
CA LYS A 181 -1.69 -16.03 10.93
C LYS A 181 -3.08 -15.75 11.51
N ILE A 182 -3.52 -14.50 11.49
CA ILE A 182 -4.72 -14.03 12.20
C ILE A 182 -5.76 -13.50 11.20
N TYR A 183 -5.31 -12.80 10.17
CA TYR A 183 -6.13 -12.07 9.22
C TYR A 183 -5.99 -12.64 7.81
N LYS A 184 -7.11 -12.62 7.07
CA LYS A 184 -7.18 -13.05 5.67
C LYS A 184 -7.09 -11.86 4.71
N GLU A 185 -7.00 -12.14 3.42
CA GLU A 185 -6.56 -11.23 2.36
C GLU A 185 -7.19 -9.82 2.44
N LYS A 186 -8.54 -9.72 2.49
CA LYS A 186 -9.23 -8.42 2.63
C LYS A 186 -8.94 -7.73 3.96
N GLU A 187 -8.77 -8.49 5.03
CA GLU A 187 -8.41 -7.94 6.34
C GLU A 187 -6.96 -7.46 6.35
N ILE A 188 -6.04 -8.11 5.61
CA ILE A 188 -4.66 -7.65 5.43
C ILE A 188 -4.63 -6.28 4.75
N GLU A 189 -5.53 -6.00 3.81
CA GLU A 189 -5.62 -4.68 3.19
C GLU A 189 -5.99 -3.59 4.20
N VAL A 190 -6.87 -3.86 5.18
CA VAL A 190 -7.19 -2.90 6.26
C VAL A 190 -5.95 -2.42 7.00
N TRP A 191 -4.94 -3.29 7.15
CA TRP A 191 -3.68 -2.94 7.79
C TRP A 191 -2.85 -1.89 7.03
N ASP A 192 -3.15 -1.60 5.75
CA ASP A 192 -2.52 -0.49 5.00
C ASP A 192 -2.79 0.86 5.65
N ASP A 193 -3.92 1.02 6.36
CA ASP A 193 -4.26 2.24 7.09
C ASP A 193 -3.28 2.54 8.23
N LEU A 194 -2.52 1.54 8.71
CA LEU A 194 -1.41 1.78 9.64
C LEU A 194 -0.41 2.77 9.09
N TRP A 195 -0.21 2.80 7.76
CA TRP A 195 0.73 3.74 7.16
C TRP A 195 0.27 5.18 7.41
N PHE A 196 -1.01 5.48 7.18
CA PHE A 196 -1.56 6.82 7.40
C PHE A 196 -1.44 7.23 8.87
N TRP A 197 -1.97 6.39 9.77
CA TRP A 197 -1.97 6.69 11.21
C TRP A 197 -0.56 6.76 11.76
N GLY A 198 0.31 5.82 11.39
CA GLY A 198 1.71 5.81 11.77
C GLY A 198 2.48 7.01 11.24
N PHE A 199 2.21 7.43 10.00
CA PHE A 199 2.93 8.54 9.39
C PHE A 199 2.67 9.82 10.18
N ILE A 200 1.40 10.15 10.45
CA ILE A 200 0.99 11.38 11.15
C ILE A 200 1.17 11.31 12.68
N THR A 201 1.54 10.16 13.24
CA THR A 201 1.78 9.99 14.69
C THR A 201 3.22 9.64 15.04
N GLN A 202 4.15 9.82 14.10
CA GLN A 202 5.57 9.59 14.34
C GLN A 202 6.39 10.84 14.02
N ASN A 203 7.32 11.19 14.90
CA ASN A 203 8.26 12.29 14.71
C ASN A 203 9.71 11.79 14.70
N GLY A 204 10.55 12.41 13.86
CA GLY A 204 11.94 11.98 13.64
C GLY A 204 12.12 10.84 12.63
N THR A 205 13.35 10.33 12.57
CA THR A 205 13.82 9.30 11.61
C THR A 205 14.49 8.13 12.34
N GLY A 206 14.64 6.99 11.66
CA GLY A 206 15.33 5.83 12.20
C GLY A 206 14.59 5.14 13.34
N GLU A 207 15.32 4.66 14.34
CA GLU A 207 14.79 3.87 15.46
C GLU A 207 14.26 4.71 16.62
N ASN A 208 14.66 5.99 16.72
CA ASN A 208 14.31 6.88 17.83
C ASN A 208 13.04 7.71 17.57
N ARG A 209 12.08 7.15 16.84
CA ARG A 209 10.83 7.86 16.49
C ARG A 209 10.01 8.11 17.75
N LYS A 210 9.58 9.36 17.94
CA LYS A 210 8.61 9.71 18.98
C LYS A 210 7.21 9.45 18.47
N PHE A 211 6.40 8.75 19.25
CA PHE A 211 5.00 8.47 18.95
C PHE A 211 4.13 9.59 19.52
N GLU A 212 3.87 10.61 18.71
CA GLU A 212 3.12 11.82 19.06
C GLU A 212 2.44 12.40 17.82
N TRP A 213 1.36 13.15 18.01
CA TRP A 213 0.67 13.83 16.91
C TRP A 213 1.63 14.77 16.16
N ASN A 214 1.76 14.56 14.85
CA ASN A 214 2.65 15.31 13.98
C ASN A 214 1.84 16.08 12.93
N VAL A 215 1.39 17.27 13.34
CA VAL A 215 0.61 18.17 12.48
C VAL A 215 1.34 18.53 11.18
N ASN A 216 2.67 18.67 11.20
CA ASN A 216 3.46 19.00 10.01
C ASN A 216 3.38 17.90 8.94
N LYS A 217 3.44 16.63 9.36
CA LYS A 217 3.25 15.50 8.46
C LYS A 217 1.83 15.43 7.91
N TYR A 218 0.82 15.75 8.73
CA TYR A 218 -0.55 15.86 8.22
C TYR A 218 -0.68 16.94 7.14
N TRP A 219 -0.05 18.11 7.33
CA TRP A 219 -0.02 19.17 6.32
C TRP A 219 0.74 18.78 5.05
N ALA A 220 1.77 17.95 5.17
CA ALA A 220 2.55 17.47 4.02
C ALA A 220 1.80 16.47 3.13
N LEU A 221 0.76 15.79 3.65
CA LEU A 221 -0.10 14.92 2.85
C LEU A 221 -1.06 15.78 2.02
N LYS A 222 -0.72 16.08 0.76
CA LYS A 222 -1.49 17.03 -0.08
C LYS A 222 -2.97 16.65 -0.21
N GLU A 223 -3.29 15.36 -0.16
CA GLU A 223 -4.64 14.82 -0.35
C GLU A 223 -5.55 14.86 0.89
N THR A 224 -5.04 15.19 2.09
CA THR A 224 -5.89 15.27 3.30
C THR A 224 -6.70 16.58 3.35
N ASP A 225 -7.82 16.57 4.06
CA ASP A 225 -8.63 17.77 4.27
C ASP A 225 -7.98 18.78 5.23
N LYS A 226 -7.71 19.99 4.75
CA LYS A 226 -7.01 21.02 5.54
C LYS A 226 -7.92 21.98 6.30
N ASN A 227 -9.21 21.67 6.39
CA ASN A 227 -10.12 22.50 7.18
C ASN A 227 -9.94 22.21 8.69
N LYS A 228 -10.15 23.25 9.52
CA LYS A 228 -9.89 23.18 10.96
C LYS A 228 -10.68 22.08 11.68
N ILE A 229 -11.92 21.83 11.26
CA ILE A 229 -12.79 20.82 11.87
C ILE A 229 -12.22 19.42 11.61
N GLN A 230 -11.86 19.11 10.36
CA GLN A 230 -11.28 17.82 9.99
C GLN A 230 -9.92 17.60 10.65
N ILE A 231 -9.07 18.63 10.72
CA ILE A 231 -7.80 18.53 11.45
C ILE A 231 -8.04 18.14 12.91
N LYS A 232 -9.04 18.75 13.57
CA LYS A 232 -9.33 18.43 14.97
C LYS A 232 -9.87 17.00 15.15
N ILE A 233 -10.69 16.53 14.22
CA ILE A 233 -11.15 15.14 14.20
C ILE A 233 -9.96 14.19 14.09
N ILE A 234 -9.07 14.41 13.12
CA ILE A 234 -7.89 13.57 12.91
C ILE A 234 -6.95 13.60 14.12
N GLU A 235 -6.71 14.77 14.72
CA GLU A 235 -5.91 14.89 15.94
C GLU A 235 -6.50 14.03 17.08
N ASN A 236 -7.80 14.15 17.35
CA ASN A 236 -8.45 13.33 18.39
C ASN A 236 -8.35 11.82 18.10
N LYS A 237 -8.48 11.41 16.83
CA LYS A 237 -8.32 10.00 16.43
C LYS A 237 -6.87 9.53 16.52
N ALA A 238 -5.92 10.39 16.20
CA ALA A 238 -4.50 10.15 16.36
C ALA A 238 -4.13 9.94 17.85
N GLU A 239 -4.72 10.72 18.76
CA GLU A 239 -4.55 10.50 20.20
C GLU A 239 -5.09 9.13 20.66
N ILE A 240 -6.22 8.68 20.10
CA ILE A 240 -6.75 7.33 20.37
C ILE A 240 -5.78 6.27 19.85
N PHE A 241 -5.29 6.41 18.61
CA PHE A 241 -4.30 5.50 18.04
C PHE A 241 -3.03 5.42 18.89
N LEU A 242 -2.51 6.57 19.35
CA LEU A 242 -1.33 6.65 20.21
C LEU A 242 -1.53 5.93 21.55
N LYS A 243 -2.72 5.97 22.14
CA LYS A 243 -3.03 5.21 23.36
C LYS A 243 -2.97 3.69 23.13
N LEU A 244 -3.28 3.21 21.93
CA LEU A 244 -3.14 1.79 21.57
C LEU A 244 -1.67 1.35 21.46
N MET A 245 -0.76 2.30 21.21
CA MET A 245 0.68 2.03 21.10
C MET A 245 1.41 2.00 22.45
N ASN A 246 0.76 2.48 23.52
CA ASN A 246 1.34 2.56 24.86
C ASN A 246 1.03 1.33 25.73
#